data_AF-W5YM95-F1
#
_entry.id   AF-W5YM95-F1
#
_cell.length_a   1.000
_cell.length_b   1.000
_cell.length_c   1.000
_cell.angle_alpha   90.00
_cell.angle_beta   90.00
_cell.angle_gamma   90.00
#
_symmetry.space_group_name_H-M   'P 1'
#
loop_
_entity.id
_entity.type
_entity.pdbx_description
1 polymer ?
#
loop_
_entity_poly.entity_id
_entity_poly.type
_entity_poly.pdbx_seq_one_letter_code
_entity_poly.pdbx_strand_id
1 'polypeptide(L)'
;MVQVPAPLDESAAAEAGLWMFVQDRPRALAMAGSRRFASADGAGDALLNPATVFQAFHRTFADDNVLQLRNYIQANLRPLLGLRTEGLSLEARVQQSMLWIKQSLPEGLNLRGIKERTEQLQVNWRPSPLNNRQRDAVAGGFAELFIGAGDLRRWIAYSDHYRLQTQLQNERIDGYLQRWLSDNKTLIARAGTNAFQAPDLGTLAFFDQLVLKPLFELIHSDLRQGWEPRFEPQLVRLSVLAQSQGYRISRYQHIETQANYLILEPDPGLDNPARYWGVYVFRVGQAAPLMVQVPRPLYELNTFEFGATFFEESGARTLMIAGTHPYANADGRADVAHPANQQNLFNLVHQVWQRESGSAPMETVQMRGLGDSWTLANSAADVVVSSYYGLDNQPRRALIESTLGQFGLTVARVQGDLSTLGYETPLNAQSLYLRLADNKDLTSLWLTPDTRRLFRSGENDRQQESQFKALGLPSELASLPGYIRRQGLANLAPGQAQELMATLADYRRSGNISFLRTLVSEHRSLAFRHLVDLNSQQAFVLVQNAASQVVAVANLQPSNEERALINGDRVGAAELADAVRQFSSRRQAFLIGRGAEP
;
A
#
# COMPACT_ATOMS: atom_id res chain seq x y z
N MET A 1 -35.81 11.38 18.46
CA MET A 1 -35.06 11.23 17.19
C MET A 1 -33.57 11.45 17.42
N VAL A 2 -32.70 10.77 16.67
CA VAL A 2 -31.27 11.12 16.52
C VAL A 2 -31.06 11.78 15.16
N GLN A 3 -30.23 12.82 15.06
CA GLN A 3 -29.98 13.50 13.79
C GLN A 3 -28.52 13.93 13.58
N VAL A 4 -28.06 13.87 12.34
CA VAL A 4 -26.74 14.33 11.87
C VAL A 4 -26.95 15.31 10.71
N PRO A 5 -26.85 16.63 10.93
CA PRO A 5 -27.25 17.63 9.94
C PRO A 5 -26.17 17.94 8.89
N ALA A 6 -24.99 17.34 9.00
CA ALA A 6 -23.84 17.62 8.13
C ALA A 6 -22.89 16.41 7.97
N PRO A 7 -23.38 15.19 7.67
CA PRO A 7 -22.58 13.97 7.75
C PRO A 7 -21.38 13.94 6.77
N LEU A 8 -21.42 14.76 5.71
CA LEU A 8 -20.34 14.88 4.73
C LEU A 8 -19.24 15.90 5.11
N ASP A 9 -19.46 16.71 6.15
CA ASP A 9 -18.51 17.67 6.72
C ASP A 9 -18.11 17.29 8.17
N GLU A 10 -18.98 16.56 8.87
CA GLU A 10 -18.87 16.15 10.28
C GLU A 10 -18.93 14.61 10.39
N SER A 11 -18.11 13.90 9.61
CA SER A 11 -18.21 12.44 9.37
C SER A 11 -18.17 11.55 10.62
N ALA A 12 -17.39 11.92 11.65
CA ALA A 12 -17.38 11.21 12.94
C ALA A 12 -18.77 11.19 13.62
N ALA A 13 -19.56 12.26 13.45
CA ALA A 13 -20.93 12.31 13.95
C ALA A 13 -21.91 11.48 13.12
N ALA A 14 -21.62 11.27 11.82
CA ALA A 14 -22.38 10.37 10.97
C ALA A 14 -22.22 8.92 11.44
N GLU A 15 -20.98 8.47 11.66
CA GLU A 15 -20.67 7.15 12.18
C GLU A 15 -21.29 6.91 13.56
N ALA A 16 -21.09 7.85 14.50
CA ALA A 16 -21.71 7.75 15.83
C ALA A 16 -23.25 7.74 15.75
N GLY A 17 -23.86 8.44 14.79
CA GLY A 17 -25.30 8.42 14.55
C GLY A 17 -25.83 7.09 14.03
N LEU A 18 -25.08 6.44 13.14
CA LEU A 18 -25.39 5.09 12.66
C LEU A 18 -25.28 4.07 13.80
N TRP A 19 -24.19 4.10 14.57
CA TRP A 19 -23.99 3.17 15.70
C TRP A 19 -25.00 3.39 16.82
N MET A 20 -25.34 4.63 17.15
CA MET A 20 -26.40 4.95 18.09
C MET A 20 -27.79 4.48 17.60
N PHE A 21 -28.06 4.55 16.28
CA PHE A 21 -29.30 4.02 15.71
C PHE A 21 -29.41 2.50 15.87
N VAL A 22 -28.31 1.77 15.64
CA VAL A 22 -28.25 0.30 15.79
C VAL A 22 -28.34 -0.14 17.26
N GLN A 23 -27.60 0.52 18.16
CA GLN A 23 -27.47 0.12 19.56
C GLN A 23 -28.65 0.58 20.42
N ASP A 24 -28.96 1.88 20.41
CA ASP A 24 -29.92 2.50 21.34
C ASP A 24 -31.36 2.52 20.79
N ARG A 25 -31.54 2.10 19.52
CA ARG A 25 -32.83 1.97 18.82
C ARG A 25 -33.78 3.19 18.97
N PRO A 26 -33.30 4.43 18.75
CA PRO A 26 -34.15 5.61 18.74
C PRO A 26 -35.19 5.53 17.61
N ARG A 27 -36.40 6.08 17.83
CA ARG A 27 -37.54 6.01 16.89
C ARG A 27 -37.22 6.38 15.43
N ALA A 28 -36.25 7.26 15.20
CA ALA A 28 -35.80 7.68 13.89
C ALA A 28 -34.35 8.18 13.94
N LEU A 29 -33.63 7.99 12.82
CA LEU A 29 -32.35 8.61 12.49
C LEU A 29 -32.54 9.51 11.26
N ALA A 30 -32.08 10.75 11.33
CA ALA A 30 -32.04 11.68 10.19
C ALA A 30 -30.59 12.02 9.81
N MET A 31 -30.26 11.98 8.52
CA MET A 31 -28.95 12.38 7.99
C MET A 31 -29.15 13.30 6.77
N ALA A 32 -28.39 14.41 6.70
CA ALA A 32 -28.48 15.34 5.57
C ALA A 32 -27.66 14.84 4.36
N GLY A 33 -28.24 14.92 3.15
CA GLY A 33 -27.57 14.48 1.91
C GLY A 33 -26.58 15.50 1.31
N SER A 34 -26.46 16.70 1.88
CA SER A 34 -25.67 17.82 1.35
C SER A 34 -24.50 18.19 2.27
N ARG A 35 -23.42 18.70 1.67
CA ARG A 35 -22.41 19.46 2.42
C ARG A 35 -22.91 20.86 2.71
N ARG A 36 -22.60 21.37 3.89
CA ARG A 36 -22.93 22.73 4.34
C ARG A 36 -22.35 23.80 3.42
N PHE A 37 -21.16 23.56 2.89
CA PHE A 37 -20.40 24.52 2.10
C PHE A 37 -20.36 24.20 0.59
N ALA A 38 -21.23 23.30 0.09
CA ALA A 38 -21.30 22.97 -1.35
C ALA A 38 -21.89 24.08 -2.23
N SER A 39 -22.62 25.03 -1.64
CA SER A 39 -23.34 26.07 -2.38
C SER A 39 -23.04 27.43 -1.76
N ALA A 40 -22.60 28.39 -2.59
CA ALA A 40 -22.15 29.72 -2.12
C ALA A 40 -23.28 30.59 -1.52
N ASP A 41 -24.54 30.24 -1.81
CA ASP A 41 -25.77 30.81 -1.24
C ASP A 41 -26.19 30.15 0.08
N GLY A 42 -25.50 29.09 0.52
CA GLY A 42 -25.86 28.30 1.70
C GLY A 42 -27.05 27.36 1.51
N ALA A 43 -27.53 27.13 0.28
CA ALA A 43 -28.70 26.28 0.03
C ALA A 43 -28.53 24.84 0.57
N GLY A 44 -27.29 24.33 0.59
CA GLY A 44 -26.94 23.01 1.13
C GLY A 44 -26.81 22.92 2.66
N ASP A 45 -26.77 24.02 3.42
CA ASP A 45 -26.58 23.98 4.88
C ASP A 45 -27.90 23.72 5.63
N ALA A 46 -28.13 22.45 5.96
CA ALA A 46 -29.32 22.02 6.70
C ALA A 46 -29.47 22.71 8.08
N LEU A 47 -28.39 23.19 8.70
CA LEU A 47 -28.46 23.92 9.98
C LEU A 47 -29.00 25.34 9.85
N LEU A 48 -29.00 25.92 8.64
CA LEU A 48 -29.32 27.33 8.39
C LEU A 48 -30.50 27.52 7.43
N ASN A 49 -30.57 26.70 6.37
CA ASN A 49 -31.60 26.79 5.34
C ASN A 49 -32.90 26.04 5.76
N PRO A 50 -34.03 26.75 5.95
CA PRO A 50 -35.29 26.14 6.35
C PRO A 50 -35.99 25.33 5.23
N ALA A 51 -35.53 25.44 3.98
CA ALA A 51 -36.13 24.78 2.82
C ALA A 51 -35.52 23.39 2.50
N THR A 52 -34.58 22.90 3.31
CA THR A 52 -33.98 21.57 3.09
C THR A 52 -34.96 20.42 3.42
N VAL A 53 -34.86 19.32 2.67
CA VAL A 53 -35.61 18.08 2.95
C VAL A 53 -35.32 17.57 4.37
N PHE A 54 -34.10 17.76 4.86
CA PHE A 54 -33.72 17.46 6.24
C PHE A 54 -34.53 18.27 7.26
N GLN A 55 -34.72 19.58 7.05
CA GLN A 55 -35.55 20.39 7.94
C GLN A 55 -37.05 20.05 7.83
N ALA A 56 -37.53 19.67 6.64
CA ALA A 56 -38.90 19.20 6.46
C ALA A 56 -39.15 17.88 7.20
N PHE A 57 -38.21 16.92 7.13
CA PHE A 57 -38.25 15.69 7.90
C PHE A 57 -38.19 15.97 9.41
N HIS A 58 -37.23 16.79 9.84
CA HIS A 58 -37.05 17.15 11.25
C HIS A 58 -38.34 17.72 11.88
N ARG A 59 -39.01 18.66 11.19
CA ARG A 59 -40.29 19.25 11.66
C ARG A 59 -41.43 18.23 11.80
N THR A 60 -41.37 17.13 11.07
CA THR A 60 -42.41 16.08 11.06
C THR A 60 -42.14 14.96 12.07
N PHE A 61 -40.86 14.66 12.36
CA PHE A 61 -40.45 13.47 13.14
C PHE A 61 -39.64 13.77 14.41
N ALA A 62 -39.54 15.04 14.82
CA ALA A 62 -38.80 15.41 16.03
C ALA A 62 -39.44 14.93 17.34
N ASP A 63 -40.77 14.80 17.40
CA ASP A 63 -41.56 14.47 18.61
C ASP A 63 -41.15 15.28 19.86
N ASP A 64 -40.73 16.54 19.67
CA ASP A 64 -40.14 17.43 20.69
C ASP A 64 -38.97 16.80 21.49
N ASN A 65 -38.31 15.78 20.95
CA ASN A 65 -37.29 14.98 21.65
C ASN A 65 -36.13 14.59 20.71
N VAL A 66 -35.14 15.47 20.60
CA VAL A 66 -34.05 15.37 19.60
C VAL A 66 -32.67 15.40 20.24
N LEU A 67 -31.87 14.36 19.95
CA LEU A 67 -30.42 14.43 20.06
C LEU A 67 -29.82 14.70 18.68
N GLN A 68 -29.03 15.76 18.58
CA GLN A 68 -28.22 16.06 17.42
C GLN A 68 -26.76 15.71 17.72
N LEU A 69 -26.18 14.81 16.92
CA LEU A 69 -24.76 14.51 16.98
C LEU A 69 -23.98 15.45 16.05
N ARG A 70 -22.81 15.89 16.52
CA ARG A 70 -21.95 16.89 15.87
C ARG A 70 -20.47 16.54 16.07
N ASN A 71 -19.62 17.03 15.17
CA ASN A 71 -18.17 16.90 15.24
C ASN A 71 -17.51 18.29 15.38
N TYR A 72 -16.25 18.32 15.81
CA TYR A 72 -15.46 19.54 15.88
C TYR A 72 -14.82 19.86 14.53
N ILE A 73 -15.19 21.00 13.93
CA ILE A 73 -14.67 21.49 12.66
C ILE A 73 -14.23 22.94 12.78
N GLN A 74 -13.34 23.42 11.90
CA GLN A 74 -12.80 24.80 11.95
C GLN A 74 -13.89 25.88 12.13
N ALA A 75 -15.04 25.70 11.48
CA ALA A 75 -16.18 26.62 11.54
C ALA A 75 -16.91 26.66 12.91
N ASN A 76 -16.82 25.64 13.76
CA ASN A 76 -17.50 25.60 15.07
C ASN A 76 -16.55 25.65 16.28
N LEU A 77 -15.27 25.33 16.10
CA LEU A 77 -14.25 25.32 17.15
C LEU A 77 -14.06 26.67 17.84
N ARG A 78 -14.01 27.77 17.08
CA ARG A 78 -13.82 29.11 17.67
C ARG A 78 -15.04 29.56 18.51
N PRO A 79 -16.30 29.43 18.07
CA PRO A 79 -17.46 29.68 18.93
C PRO A 79 -17.57 28.76 20.15
N LEU A 80 -17.20 27.49 20.04
CA LEU A 80 -17.37 26.50 21.12
C LEU A 80 -16.25 26.59 22.18
N LEU A 81 -14.99 26.74 21.76
CA LEU A 81 -13.80 26.59 22.61
C LEU A 81 -12.94 27.87 22.70
N GLY A 82 -13.26 28.92 21.95
CA GLY A 82 -12.44 30.14 21.83
C GLY A 82 -11.15 29.99 21.00
N LEU A 83 -10.81 28.77 20.59
CA LEU A 83 -9.56 28.45 19.88
C LEU A 83 -9.52 29.02 18.46
N ARG A 84 -8.33 29.44 18.01
CA ARG A 84 -7.98 29.65 16.60
C ARG A 84 -6.89 28.66 16.22
N THR A 85 -7.03 28.01 15.07
CA THR A 85 -6.21 26.87 14.67
C THR A 85 -6.42 26.61 13.19
N GLU A 86 -5.32 26.29 12.50
CA GLU A 86 -5.27 26.03 11.06
C GLU A 86 -4.92 24.56 10.80
N GLY A 87 -5.29 24.03 9.64
CA GLY A 87 -5.08 22.62 9.29
C GLY A 87 -6.12 21.63 9.83
N LEU A 88 -5.93 20.35 9.53
CA LEU A 88 -6.88 19.25 9.79
C LEU A 88 -6.61 18.45 11.07
N SER A 89 -5.49 18.69 11.77
CA SER A 89 -5.13 18.05 13.06
C SER A 89 -6.00 18.50 14.25
N LEU A 90 -7.21 18.97 13.96
CA LEU A 90 -8.15 19.59 14.89
C LEU A 90 -9.04 18.59 15.61
N GLU A 91 -9.46 17.51 14.95
CA GLU A 91 -10.16 16.40 15.60
C GLU A 91 -9.29 15.85 16.75
N ALA A 92 -8.03 15.51 16.45
CA ALA A 92 -7.05 14.99 17.41
C ALA A 92 -6.72 15.94 18.57
N ARG A 93 -7.01 17.25 18.45
CA ARG A 93 -6.80 18.24 19.51
C ARG A 93 -7.95 18.35 20.51
N VAL A 94 -9.17 17.96 20.15
CA VAL A 94 -10.34 18.03 21.05
C VAL A 94 -10.72 16.64 21.54
N GLN A 95 -10.14 16.29 22.69
CA GLN A 95 -10.38 15.01 23.35
C GLN A 95 -11.68 14.98 24.17
N GLN A 96 -12.21 16.14 24.58
CA GLN A 96 -13.40 16.25 25.44
C GLN A 96 -14.70 16.41 24.63
N SER A 97 -15.69 15.56 24.90
CA SER A 97 -17.04 15.72 24.37
C SER A 97 -17.86 16.78 25.12
N MET A 98 -18.74 17.48 24.41
CA MET A 98 -19.60 18.53 24.97
C MET A 98 -21.06 18.32 24.61
N LEU A 99 -21.91 18.17 25.62
CA LEU A 99 -23.36 18.09 25.50
C LEU A 99 -23.99 19.44 25.86
N TRP A 100 -24.69 20.06 24.91
CA TRP A 100 -25.42 21.32 25.10
C TRP A 100 -26.91 21.03 25.10
N ILE A 101 -27.61 21.34 26.19
CA ILE A 101 -29.03 21.04 26.39
C ILE A 101 -29.82 22.34 26.33
N LYS A 102 -30.77 22.46 25.39
CA LYS A 102 -31.49 23.70 25.11
C LYS A 102 -32.24 24.25 26.33
N GLN A 103 -33.09 23.41 26.92
CA GLN A 103 -33.93 23.71 28.09
C GLN A 103 -34.12 22.44 28.93
N SER A 104 -34.79 21.42 28.37
CA SER A 104 -34.92 20.08 28.94
C SER A 104 -34.04 19.06 28.20
N LEU A 105 -33.70 17.99 28.91
CA LEU A 105 -33.08 16.79 28.33
C LEU A 105 -34.12 16.06 27.45
N PRO A 106 -33.78 15.60 26.23
CA PRO A 106 -34.66 14.75 25.44
C PRO A 106 -35.11 13.49 26.19
N GLU A 107 -36.38 13.16 26.10
CA GLU A 107 -36.97 11.96 26.70
C GLU A 107 -36.30 10.69 26.15
N GLY A 108 -36.01 9.75 27.04
CA GLY A 108 -35.24 8.54 26.74
C GLY A 108 -33.71 8.73 26.62
N LEU A 109 -33.19 9.96 26.63
CA LEU A 109 -31.75 10.20 26.53
C LEU A 109 -31.02 9.92 27.86
N ASN A 110 -30.34 8.78 27.96
CA ASN A 110 -29.64 8.38 29.18
C ASN A 110 -28.28 9.11 29.34
N LEU A 111 -28.24 10.16 30.16
CA LEU A 111 -27.00 10.88 30.52
C LEU A 111 -25.89 9.99 31.12
N ARG A 112 -26.22 8.85 31.75
CA ARG A 112 -25.20 7.90 32.23
C ARG A 112 -24.56 7.15 31.05
N GLY A 113 -25.37 6.66 30.11
CA GLY A 113 -24.87 5.97 28.91
C GLY A 113 -23.99 6.88 28.02
N ILE A 114 -24.34 8.17 27.89
CA ILE A 114 -23.45 9.15 27.23
C ILE A 114 -22.11 9.25 27.97
N LYS A 115 -22.14 9.35 29.31
CA LYS A 115 -20.91 9.43 30.13
C LYS A 115 -20.06 8.16 30.05
N GLU A 116 -20.68 6.98 30.00
CA GLU A 116 -19.98 5.70 29.84
C GLU A 116 -19.25 5.61 28.48
N ARG A 117 -19.85 6.21 27.43
CA ARG A 117 -19.24 6.35 26.08
C ARG A 117 -18.29 7.54 25.91
N THR A 118 -17.85 8.19 26.99
CA THR A 118 -16.91 9.34 26.91
C THR A 118 -15.87 9.29 28.03
N GLU A 119 -14.64 9.73 27.78
CA GLU A 119 -13.60 9.91 28.80
C GLU A 119 -13.96 11.12 29.69
N GLN A 120 -14.39 12.21 29.05
CA GLN A 120 -14.72 13.48 29.69
C GLN A 120 -15.90 14.13 28.97
N LEU A 121 -17.05 14.22 29.65
CA LEU A 121 -18.24 14.90 29.15
C LEU A 121 -18.49 16.21 29.91
N GLN A 122 -18.34 17.35 29.23
CA GLN A 122 -18.87 18.61 29.73
C GLN A 122 -20.35 18.73 29.38
N VAL A 123 -21.21 19.02 30.36
CA VAL A 123 -22.65 19.26 30.15
C VAL A 123 -22.95 20.74 30.37
N ASN A 124 -23.49 21.39 29.33
CA ASN A 124 -23.93 22.78 29.33
C ASN A 124 -25.46 22.82 29.32
N TRP A 125 -26.09 23.32 30.40
CA TRP A 125 -27.55 23.54 30.48
C TRP A 125 -27.93 24.88 29.85
N ARG A 126 -27.67 25.00 28.54
CA ARG A 126 -27.98 26.14 27.67
C ARG A 126 -27.84 25.71 26.20
N PRO A 127 -28.48 26.42 25.24
CA PRO A 127 -28.19 26.28 23.81
C PRO A 127 -26.69 26.40 23.49
N SER A 128 -26.22 25.72 22.44
CA SER A 128 -24.87 25.97 21.93
C SER A 128 -24.75 27.37 21.31
N PRO A 129 -23.55 27.99 21.29
CA PRO A 129 -23.32 29.30 20.67
C PRO A 129 -23.37 29.28 19.12
N LEU A 130 -23.87 28.21 18.52
CA LEU A 130 -24.03 28.07 17.06
C LEU A 130 -25.47 28.36 16.63
N ASN A 131 -25.64 28.82 15.39
CA ASN A 131 -26.95 28.89 14.74
C ASN A 131 -27.42 27.46 14.39
N ASN A 132 -28.69 27.14 14.68
CA ASN A 132 -29.26 25.81 14.45
C ASN A 132 -30.79 25.87 14.29
N ARG A 133 -31.28 25.82 13.05
CA ARG A 133 -32.72 25.83 12.71
C ARG A 133 -33.53 24.65 13.29
N GLN A 134 -32.89 23.52 13.60
CA GLN A 134 -33.58 22.38 14.21
C GLN A 134 -33.83 22.65 15.70
N ARG A 135 -32.80 23.08 16.43
CA ARG A 135 -32.91 23.50 17.83
C ARG A 135 -33.94 24.61 18.00
N ASP A 136 -33.95 25.57 17.08
CA ASP A 136 -34.81 26.74 17.16
C ASP A 136 -36.27 26.40 16.78
N ALA A 137 -36.52 25.25 16.13
CA ALA A 137 -37.86 24.76 15.74
C ALA A 137 -38.52 23.80 16.77
N VAL A 138 -37.74 23.10 17.59
CA VAL A 138 -38.24 22.22 18.67
C VAL A 138 -38.61 23.02 19.91
N ALA A 139 -39.78 22.79 20.50
CA ALA A 139 -40.20 23.44 21.75
C ALA A 139 -39.66 22.71 22.99
N GLY A 140 -39.60 21.38 22.95
CA GLY A 140 -39.22 20.51 24.07
C GLY A 140 -37.72 20.17 24.18
N GLY A 141 -37.46 18.91 24.47
CA GLY A 141 -36.14 18.36 24.75
C GLY A 141 -35.24 18.35 23.51
N PHE A 142 -34.24 19.22 23.50
CA PHE A 142 -33.25 19.29 22.42
C PHE A 142 -31.84 19.33 22.99
N ALA A 143 -30.96 18.44 22.51
CA ALA A 143 -29.56 18.41 22.89
C ALA A 143 -28.62 18.30 21.68
N GLU A 144 -27.48 19.01 21.74
CA GLU A 144 -26.39 18.96 20.77
C GLU A 144 -25.16 18.31 21.43
N LEU A 145 -24.79 17.10 21.00
CA LEU A 145 -23.58 16.41 21.45
C LEU A 145 -22.47 16.57 20.41
N PHE A 146 -21.43 17.33 20.77
CA PHE A 146 -20.17 17.40 20.03
C PHE A 146 -19.24 16.31 20.56
N ILE A 147 -18.91 15.35 19.71
CA ILE A 147 -18.10 14.18 20.07
C ILE A 147 -16.62 14.52 19.91
N GLY A 148 -15.82 14.34 20.97
CA GLY A 148 -14.37 14.45 20.92
C GLY A 148 -13.72 13.25 20.23
N ALA A 149 -12.58 13.45 19.56
CA ALA A 149 -11.98 12.38 18.74
C ALA A 149 -11.47 11.17 19.55
N GLY A 150 -11.10 11.37 20.83
CA GLY A 150 -10.78 10.27 21.75
C GLY A 150 -12.00 9.40 22.08
N ASP A 151 -13.18 10.03 22.21
CA ASP A 151 -14.43 9.35 22.59
C ASP A 151 -15.02 8.52 21.44
N LEU A 152 -14.70 8.84 20.18
CA LEU A 152 -15.29 8.19 19.00
C LEU A 152 -15.13 6.65 19.02
N ARG A 153 -14.00 6.11 19.54
CA ARG A 153 -13.79 4.65 19.73
C ARG A 153 -14.84 4.02 20.64
N ARG A 154 -15.36 4.76 21.63
CA ARG A 154 -16.38 4.31 22.58
C ARG A 154 -17.79 4.41 21.99
N TRP A 155 -18.05 5.42 21.16
CA TRP A 155 -19.33 5.59 20.45
C TRP A 155 -19.56 4.55 19.35
N ILE A 156 -18.51 4.20 18.62
CA ILE A 156 -18.56 3.17 17.58
C ILE A 156 -18.70 1.75 18.19
N ALA A 157 -18.37 1.58 19.47
CA ALA A 157 -18.42 0.31 20.22
C ALA A 157 -17.80 -0.86 19.43
N TYR A 158 -16.54 -0.68 19.02
CA TYR A 158 -15.74 -1.74 18.41
C TYR A 158 -15.71 -2.98 19.31
N SER A 159 -16.52 -3.99 18.96
CA SER A 159 -16.30 -5.36 19.47
C SER A 159 -14.90 -5.84 19.06
N ASP A 160 -14.34 -6.83 19.76
CA ASP A 160 -12.95 -7.27 19.56
C ASP A 160 -12.60 -7.73 18.13
N HIS A 161 -13.60 -7.98 17.28
CA HIS A 161 -13.47 -8.21 15.84
C HIS A 161 -12.85 -7.01 15.08
N TYR A 162 -13.06 -5.77 15.55
CA TYR A 162 -12.63 -4.54 14.88
C TYR A 162 -11.32 -3.99 15.46
N ARG A 163 -10.24 -4.77 15.34
CA ARG A 163 -8.87 -4.35 15.66
C ARG A 163 -8.07 -4.14 14.37
N LEU A 164 -7.08 -3.23 14.38
CA LEU A 164 -6.20 -3.05 13.22
C LEU A 164 -5.31 -4.29 13.07
N GLN A 165 -5.61 -5.12 12.06
CA GLN A 165 -4.84 -6.33 11.76
C GLN A 165 -3.38 -5.95 11.49
N THR A 166 -2.51 -6.22 12.47
CA THR A 166 -1.07 -5.91 12.41
C THR A 166 -0.29 -7.20 12.15
N GLN A 167 0.44 -7.24 11.05
CA GLN A 167 1.34 -8.32 10.67
C GLN A 167 2.77 -7.95 11.08
N LEU A 168 3.33 -8.69 12.04
CA LEU A 168 4.74 -8.62 12.41
C LEU A 168 5.48 -9.70 11.63
N GLN A 169 6.32 -9.32 10.66
CA GLN A 169 6.92 -10.27 9.71
C GLN A 169 8.45 -10.17 9.67
N ASN A 170 9.11 -11.30 9.37
CA ASN A 170 10.57 -11.37 9.22
C ASN A 170 11.03 -11.12 7.79
N GLU A 171 10.10 -11.17 6.85
CA GLU A 171 10.24 -10.77 5.45
C GLU A 171 10.27 -9.24 5.33
N ARG A 172 10.98 -8.75 4.31
CA ARG A 172 10.71 -7.43 3.74
C ARG A 172 9.38 -7.42 3.01
N ILE A 173 8.84 -6.21 2.82
CA ILE A 173 7.50 -6.00 2.25
C ILE A 173 7.38 -6.58 0.83
N ASP A 174 8.44 -6.54 0.03
CA ASP A 174 8.48 -7.12 -1.31
C ASP A 174 8.44 -8.65 -1.29
N GLY A 175 9.27 -9.30 -0.47
CA GLY A 175 9.23 -10.75 -0.26
C GLY A 175 7.89 -11.26 0.27
N TYR A 176 7.29 -10.54 1.22
CA TYR A 176 5.92 -10.84 1.68
C TYR A 176 4.90 -10.68 0.57
N LEU A 177 4.87 -9.55 -0.15
CA LEU A 177 3.88 -9.31 -1.21
C LEU A 177 3.99 -10.36 -2.33
N GLN A 178 5.21 -10.77 -2.68
CA GLN A 178 5.44 -11.83 -3.66
C GLN A 178 4.80 -13.16 -3.23
N ARG A 179 5.04 -13.62 -1.99
CA ARG A 179 4.41 -14.86 -1.50
C ARG A 179 2.90 -14.70 -1.28
N TRP A 180 2.48 -13.58 -0.71
CA TRP A 180 1.07 -13.23 -0.51
C TRP A 180 0.28 -13.29 -1.82
N LEU A 181 0.78 -12.71 -2.91
CA LEU A 181 0.10 -12.83 -4.21
C LEU A 181 0.24 -14.24 -4.79
N SER A 182 1.33 -14.94 -4.50
CA SER A 182 1.51 -16.33 -4.94
C SER A 182 0.44 -17.26 -4.36
N ASP A 183 0.09 -17.06 -3.09
CA ASP A 183 -0.97 -17.80 -2.39
C ASP A 183 -2.36 -17.30 -2.81
N ASN A 184 -2.51 -15.98 -2.97
CA ASN A 184 -3.78 -15.30 -3.23
C ASN A 184 -4.00 -14.96 -4.73
N LYS A 185 -3.55 -15.81 -5.67
CA LYS A 185 -3.81 -15.66 -7.13
C LYS A 185 -5.30 -15.69 -7.52
N THR A 186 -6.19 -15.91 -6.55
CA THR A 186 -7.65 -15.77 -6.63
C THR A 186 -8.15 -14.34 -6.45
N LEU A 187 -7.33 -13.42 -5.92
CA LEU A 187 -7.67 -11.99 -5.79
C LEU A 187 -7.44 -11.19 -7.09
N ILE A 188 -6.95 -11.83 -8.16
CA ILE A 188 -6.84 -11.24 -9.49
C ILE A 188 -7.79 -11.94 -10.46
N ALA A 189 -8.69 -11.18 -11.10
CA ALA A 189 -9.61 -11.72 -12.10
C ALA A 189 -8.83 -12.25 -13.30
N ARG A 190 -9.04 -13.53 -13.64
CA ARG A 190 -8.36 -14.18 -14.77
C ARG A 190 -9.05 -13.85 -16.10
N ALA A 191 -8.31 -13.99 -17.20
CA ALA A 191 -8.84 -13.81 -18.56
C ALA A 191 -10.14 -14.62 -18.78
N GLY A 192 -11.13 -14.01 -19.45
CA GLY A 192 -12.39 -14.65 -19.82
C GLY A 192 -13.37 -14.95 -18.67
N THR A 193 -13.05 -14.64 -17.41
CA THR A 193 -13.92 -14.94 -16.26
C THR A 193 -15.17 -14.06 -16.15
N ASN A 194 -15.13 -12.87 -16.75
CA ASN A 194 -16.09 -11.77 -16.56
C ASN A 194 -16.32 -11.38 -15.08
N ALA A 195 -15.35 -11.68 -14.22
CA ALA A 195 -15.52 -11.56 -12.76
C ALA A 195 -15.27 -10.13 -12.23
N PHE A 196 -14.56 -9.26 -12.97
CA PHE A 196 -14.31 -7.89 -12.54
C PHE A 196 -15.60 -7.06 -12.59
N GLN A 197 -15.90 -6.38 -11.48
CA GLN A 197 -17.09 -5.54 -11.33
C GLN A 197 -16.64 -4.08 -11.27
N ALA A 198 -17.02 -3.26 -12.26
CA ALA A 198 -16.72 -1.82 -12.20
C ALA A 198 -17.47 -1.17 -11.02
N PRO A 199 -16.82 -0.36 -10.17
CA PRO A 199 -17.49 0.37 -9.10
C PRO A 199 -18.38 1.48 -9.68
N ASP A 200 -19.53 1.72 -9.06
CA ASP A 200 -20.38 2.86 -9.38
C ASP A 200 -19.80 4.18 -8.83
N LEU A 201 -20.34 5.31 -9.30
CA LEU A 201 -19.90 6.65 -8.89
C LEU A 201 -20.14 6.95 -7.40
N GLY A 202 -21.13 6.32 -6.76
CA GLY A 202 -21.39 6.45 -5.32
C GLY A 202 -20.33 5.71 -4.50
N THR A 203 -20.01 4.47 -4.87
CA THR A 203 -18.88 3.71 -4.30
C THR A 203 -17.55 4.46 -4.49
N LEU A 204 -17.29 5.02 -5.68
CA LEU A 204 -16.08 5.81 -5.92
C LEU A 204 -16.05 7.08 -5.05
N ALA A 205 -17.16 7.83 -4.94
CA ALA A 205 -17.24 9.01 -4.07
C ALA A 205 -17.09 8.67 -2.58
N PHE A 206 -17.60 7.51 -2.15
CA PHE A 206 -17.40 6.99 -0.79
C PHE A 206 -15.90 6.74 -0.52
N PHE A 207 -15.22 5.99 -1.40
CA PHE A 207 -13.78 5.75 -1.25
C PHE A 207 -12.99 7.05 -1.28
N ASP A 208 -13.25 7.94 -2.23
CA ASP A 208 -12.58 9.23 -2.38
C ASP A 208 -12.63 10.06 -1.09
N GLN A 209 -13.82 10.24 -0.52
CA GLN A 209 -14.07 11.22 0.54
C GLN A 209 -13.99 10.65 1.97
N LEU A 210 -14.25 9.35 2.17
CA LEU A 210 -14.32 8.74 3.51
C LEU A 210 -13.19 7.74 3.81
N VAL A 211 -12.45 7.27 2.79
CA VAL A 211 -11.35 6.31 2.98
C VAL A 211 -10.02 6.89 2.49
N LEU A 212 -9.91 7.19 1.20
CA LEU A 212 -8.66 7.48 0.50
C LEU A 212 -8.09 8.86 0.84
N LYS A 213 -8.91 9.92 0.82
CA LYS A 213 -8.44 11.27 1.21
C LYS A 213 -8.03 11.32 2.70
N PRO A 214 -8.83 10.85 3.68
CA PRO A 214 -8.39 10.79 5.07
C PRO A 214 -7.16 9.91 5.30
N LEU A 215 -7.02 8.80 4.56
CA LEU A 215 -5.83 7.95 4.61
C LEU A 215 -4.59 8.67 4.05
N PHE A 216 -4.73 9.39 2.92
CA PHE A 216 -3.67 10.25 2.39
C PHE A 216 -3.24 11.30 3.41
N GLU A 217 -4.19 12.02 4.00
CA GLU A 217 -3.92 13.07 5.00
C GLU A 217 -3.15 12.50 6.19
N LEU A 218 -3.64 11.41 6.79
CA LEU A 218 -3.00 10.71 7.91
C LEU A 218 -1.56 10.26 7.57
N ILE A 219 -1.31 9.79 6.35
CA ILE A 219 0.03 9.37 5.89
C ILE A 219 0.99 10.55 5.73
N HIS A 220 0.50 11.72 5.28
CA HIS A 220 1.35 12.85 4.90
C HIS A 220 1.50 13.94 5.99
N SER A 221 0.59 14.03 6.97
CA SER A 221 0.79 14.85 8.17
C SER A 221 1.31 14.02 9.35
N ASP A 222 0.53 13.05 9.79
CA ASP A 222 0.60 12.49 11.15
C ASP A 222 1.59 11.32 11.23
N LEU A 223 1.49 10.39 10.28
CA LEU A 223 2.38 9.23 10.13
C LEU A 223 3.67 9.54 9.34
N ARG A 224 3.92 10.83 9.01
CA ARG A 224 5.08 11.25 8.20
C ARG A 224 6.43 10.99 8.90
N GLN A 225 6.45 10.94 10.23
CA GLN A 225 7.66 10.64 11.02
C GLN A 225 7.82 9.14 11.35
N GLY A 226 6.81 8.31 11.07
CA GLY A 226 6.81 6.89 11.39
C GLY A 226 5.47 6.42 11.97
N TRP A 227 5.49 5.23 12.58
CA TRP A 227 4.33 4.68 13.29
C TRP A 227 4.28 5.17 14.74
N GLU A 228 3.10 5.56 15.21
CA GLU A 228 2.82 5.76 16.64
C GLU A 228 1.46 5.15 17.02
N PRO A 229 1.33 4.42 18.15
CA PRO A 229 0.07 3.79 18.56
C PRO A 229 -1.14 4.73 18.69
N ARG A 230 -0.92 6.04 18.88
CA ARG A 230 -2.01 7.04 18.99
C ARG A 230 -2.87 7.16 17.73
N PHE A 231 -2.35 6.76 16.57
CA PHE A 231 -3.05 6.84 15.28
C PHE A 231 -3.89 5.58 14.96
N GLU A 232 -3.73 4.48 15.71
CA GLU A 232 -4.50 3.24 15.54
C GLU A 232 -6.03 3.47 15.67
N PRO A 233 -6.54 4.13 16.72
CA PRO A 233 -8.43 5.14 16.56
C PRO A 233 -8.72 5.88 15.26
N GLN A 234 -7.75 6.08 14.37
CA GLN A 234 -8.02 6.61 13.02
C GLN A 234 -7.96 5.51 11.97
N LEU A 235 -6.98 4.61 12.04
CA LEU A 235 -6.86 3.50 11.08
C LEU A 235 -7.92 2.41 11.25
N VAL A 236 -8.32 2.09 12.49
CA VAL A 236 -9.46 1.17 12.74
C VAL A 236 -10.75 1.74 12.11
N ARG A 237 -10.98 3.06 12.26
CA ARG A 237 -12.11 3.78 11.66
C ARG A 237 -12.11 3.68 10.13
N LEU A 238 -10.99 4.00 9.49
CA LEU A 238 -10.84 3.92 8.03
C LEU A 238 -10.94 2.48 7.52
N SER A 239 -10.47 1.49 8.29
CA SER A 239 -10.60 0.06 7.97
C SER A 239 -12.07 -0.38 8.00
N VAL A 240 -12.85 0.01 9.02
CA VAL A 240 -14.28 -0.30 9.12
C VAL A 240 -15.12 0.41 8.05
N LEU A 241 -14.75 1.64 7.66
CA LEU A 241 -15.35 2.31 6.50
C LEU A 241 -15.06 1.54 5.21
N ALA A 242 -13.82 1.09 5.00
CA ALA A 242 -13.46 0.23 3.86
C ALA A 242 -14.21 -1.12 3.87
N GLN A 243 -14.45 -1.72 5.06
CA GLN A 243 -15.12 -3.02 5.20
C GLN A 243 -16.58 -2.95 4.74
N SER A 244 -17.25 -1.79 4.87
CA SER A 244 -18.57 -1.56 4.27
C SER A 244 -18.60 -1.75 2.74
N GLN A 245 -17.44 -1.65 2.08
CA GLN A 245 -17.25 -1.80 0.63
C GLN A 245 -16.45 -3.06 0.25
N GLY A 246 -16.22 -3.99 1.19
CA GLY A 246 -15.50 -5.24 0.94
C GLY A 246 -13.96 -5.15 0.96
N TYR A 247 -13.41 -4.09 1.55
CA TYR A 247 -11.97 -3.85 1.69
C TYR A 247 -11.57 -3.74 3.16
N ARG A 248 -10.30 -3.98 3.51
CA ARG A 248 -9.76 -3.68 4.83
C ARG A 248 -8.45 -2.93 4.72
N ILE A 249 -8.15 -2.14 5.74
CA ILE A 249 -6.81 -1.60 5.98
C ILE A 249 -6.13 -2.48 7.02
N SER A 250 -5.02 -3.09 6.65
CA SER A 250 -4.10 -3.81 7.54
C SER A 250 -2.79 -3.03 7.69
N ARG A 251 -2.01 -3.36 8.72
CA ARG A 251 -0.69 -2.79 9.00
C ARG A 251 0.36 -3.87 8.86
N TYR A 252 1.40 -3.59 8.09
CA TYR A 252 2.60 -4.43 7.99
C TYR A 252 3.75 -3.77 8.76
N GLN A 253 4.52 -4.57 9.51
CA GLN A 253 5.76 -4.13 10.14
C GLN A 253 6.85 -5.19 9.95
N HIS A 254 7.94 -4.81 9.26
CA HIS A 254 9.13 -5.63 9.17
C HIS A 254 9.90 -5.59 10.49
N ILE A 255 10.21 -6.77 11.04
CA ILE A 255 10.81 -6.91 12.38
C ILE A 255 12.25 -6.38 12.42
N GLU A 256 13.09 -6.62 11.40
CA GLU A 256 14.50 -6.20 11.46
C GLU A 256 14.67 -4.68 11.30
N THR A 257 14.04 -4.07 10.29
CA THR A 257 14.22 -2.62 10.00
C THR A 257 13.19 -1.72 10.68
N GLN A 258 12.18 -2.29 11.34
CA GLN A 258 11.02 -1.56 11.89
C GLN A 258 10.25 -0.74 10.84
N ALA A 259 10.45 -1.01 9.54
CA ALA A 259 9.72 -0.36 8.46
C ALA A 259 8.23 -0.72 8.52
N ASN A 260 7.38 0.30 8.42
CA ASN A 260 5.93 0.18 8.56
C ASN A 260 5.22 0.52 7.23
N TYR A 261 4.14 -0.20 6.95
CA TYR A 261 3.31 0.01 5.76
C TYR A 261 1.83 -0.18 6.14
N LEU A 262 0.96 0.48 5.39
CA LEU A 262 -0.49 0.25 5.42
C LEU A 262 -0.89 -0.41 4.11
N ILE A 263 -1.70 -1.45 4.18
CA ILE A 263 -2.18 -2.19 3.01
C ILE A 263 -3.70 -2.06 2.95
N LEU A 264 -4.21 -1.48 1.86
CA LEU A 264 -5.62 -1.46 1.51
C LEU A 264 -5.86 -2.58 0.50
N GLU A 265 -6.52 -3.64 0.97
CA GLU A 265 -6.69 -4.93 0.27
C GLU A 265 -8.15 -5.42 0.42
N PRO A 266 -8.65 -6.30 -0.47
CA PRO A 266 -9.94 -6.95 -0.27
C PRO A 266 -9.99 -7.67 1.10
N ASP A 267 -11.15 -7.65 1.76
CA ASP A 267 -11.33 -8.40 3.00
C ASP A 267 -11.77 -9.85 2.69
N PRO A 268 -10.92 -10.87 2.97
CA PRO A 268 -11.26 -12.28 2.72
C PRO A 268 -12.20 -12.86 3.79
N GLY A 269 -12.51 -12.12 4.86
CA GLY A 269 -13.40 -12.54 5.94
C GLY A 269 -14.90 -12.28 5.68
N LEU A 270 -15.26 -11.84 4.48
CA LEU A 270 -16.64 -11.53 4.08
C LEU A 270 -17.13 -12.53 3.02
N ASP A 271 -18.36 -13.01 3.13
CA ASP A 271 -19.02 -13.92 2.16
C ASP A 271 -19.34 -13.28 0.80
N ASN A 272 -18.71 -12.16 0.46
CA ASN A 272 -18.95 -11.37 -0.75
C ASN A 272 -17.85 -11.66 -1.78
N PRO A 273 -18.17 -12.09 -3.02
CA PRO A 273 -17.15 -12.31 -4.04
C PRO A 273 -16.29 -11.05 -4.27
N ALA A 274 -14.96 -11.26 -4.33
CA ALA A 274 -14.00 -10.19 -4.56
C ALA A 274 -14.38 -9.38 -5.82
N ARG A 275 -14.35 -8.06 -5.72
CA ARG A 275 -14.73 -7.16 -6.84
C ARG A 275 -13.57 -6.81 -7.78
N TYR A 276 -12.37 -7.32 -7.49
CA TYR A 276 -11.18 -7.28 -8.36
C TYR A 276 -10.62 -5.87 -8.63
N TRP A 277 -10.86 -4.92 -7.72
CA TRP A 277 -10.45 -3.53 -7.90
C TRP A 277 -8.94 -3.27 -7.74
N GLY A 278 -8.25 -4.02 -6.88
CA GLY A 278 -6.79 -3.95 -6.70
C GLY A 278 -6.32 -3.99 -5.26
N VAL A 279 -5.01 -3.79 -5.08
CA VAL A 279 -4.31 -3.77 -3.79
C VAL A 279 -3.40 -2.55 -3.77
N TYR A 280 -3.38 -1.84 -2.65
CA TYR A 280 -2.64 -0.59 -2.52
C TYR A 280 -1.82 -0.60 -1.23
N VAL A 281 -0.50 -0.41 -1.35
CA VAL A 281 0.46 -0.46 -0.25
C VAL A 281 1.08 0.92 -0.09
N PHE A 282 1.07 1.45 1.13
CA PHE A 282 1.53 2.81 1.42
C PHE A 282 2.63 2.78 2.48
N ARG A 283 3.78 3.39 2.20
CA ARG A 283 4.92 3.48 3.12
C ARG A 283 4.61 4.50 4.22
N VAL A 284 4.77 4.10 5.49
CA VAL A 284 4.68 4.96 6.68
C VAL A 284 6.04 5.59 6.96
N GLY A 285 6.07 6.84 7.41
CA GLY A 285 7.32 7.58 7.65
C GLY A 285 7.88 8.25 6.39
N GLN A 286 9.22 8.27 6.28
CA GLN A 286 9.91 8.81 5.11
C GLN A 286 9.69 7.90 3.88
N ALA A 287 9.54 8.53 2.72
CA ALA A 287 9.45 7.85 1.43
C ALA A 287 9.83 8.81 0.30
N ALA A 288 10.29 8.27 -0.81
CA ALA A 288 10.51 9.00 -2.05
C ALA A 288 9.20 9.49 -2.69
N PRO A 289 9.23 10.57 -3.50
CA PRO A 289 8.09 11.08 -4.27
C PRO A 289 7.74 10.19 -5.48
N LEU A 290 7.60 8.88 -5.27
CA LEU A 290 7.30 7.88 -6.30
C LEU A 290 6.03 7.11 -5.94
N MET A 291 5.18 6.88 -6.95
CA MET A 291 4.04 5.97 -6.95
C MET A 291 4.30 4.84 -7.95
N VAL A 292 4.59 3.64 -7.47
CA VAL A 292 4.78 2.46 -8.32
C VAL A 292 3.41 1.88 -8.70
N GLN A 293 3.26 1.52 -9.97
CA GLN A 293 2.03 0.95 -10.52
C GLN A 293 2.32 -0.32 -11.30
N VAL A 294 1.62 -1.40 -10.97
CA VAL A 294 1.60 -2.66 -11.71
C VAL A 294 0.17 -2.84 -12.28
N PRO A 295 -0.13 -2.30 -13.48
CA PRO A 295 -1.50 -2.28 -14.00
C PRO A 295 -1.96 -3.62 -14.58
N ARG A 296 -1.04 -4.56 -14.86
CA ARG A 296 -1.32 -5.81 -15.61
C ARG A 296 -0.56 -7.05 -15.07
N PRO A 297 -0.57 -7.31 -13.75
CA PRO A 297 0.34 -8.24 -13.06
C PRO A 297 0.33 -9.69 -13.60
N LEU A 298 -0.83 -10.24 -14.00
CA LEU A 298 -0.93 -11.60 -14.55
C LEU A 298 -0.81 -11.69 -16.08
N TYR A 299 -0.73 -10.56 -16.78
CA TYR A 299 -0.63 -10.52 -18.25
C TYR A 299 0.80 -10.19 -18.69
N GLU A 300 1.38 -9.14 -18.12
CA GLU A 300 2.77 -8.75 -18.33
C GLU A 300 3.62 -9.44 -17.26
N LEU A 301 3.84 -10.76 -17.44
CA LEU A 301 4.42 -11.65 -16.42
C LEU A 301 5.71 -11.11 -15.79
N ASN A 302 5.82 -11.27 -14.47
CA ASN A 302 6.90 -10.81 -13.58
C ASN A 302 7.05 -9.28 -13.43
N THR A 303 6.16 -8.46 -14.03
CA THR A 303 6.11 -7.01 -13.73
C THR A 303 5.68 -6.71 -12.29
N PHE A 304 4.96 -7.64 -11.64
CA PHE A 304 4.56 -7.52 -10.25
C PHE A 304 5.74 -7.70 -9.29
N GLU A 305 6.47 -8.80 -9.43
CA GLU A 305 7.63 -9.13 -8.62
C GLU A 305 8.72 -8.06 -8.77
N PHE A 306 8.96 -7.59 -10.01
CA PHE A 306 9.78 -6.41 -10.26
C PHE A 306 9.25 -5.15 -9.56
N GLY A 307 7.95 -4.86 -9.69
CA GLY A 307 7.33 -3.67 -9.10
C GLY A 307 7.35 -3.66 -7.57
N ALA A 308 7.23 -4.83 -6.94
CA ALA A 308 7.37 -4.98 -5.49
C ALA A 308 8.80 -4.67 -5.04
N THR A 309 9.81 -5.27 -5.69
CA THR A 309 11.23 -4.98 -5.40
C THR A 309 11.58 -3.52 -5.68
N PHE A 310 11.10 -2.94 -6.79
CA PHE A 310 11.32 -1.53 -7.12
C PHE A 310 10.66 -0.58 -6.10
N PHE A 311 9.43 -0.86 -5.66
CA PHE A 311 8.77 -0.07 -4.61
C PHE A 311 9.56 -0.08 -3.29
N GLU A 312 10.16 -1.22 -2.94
CA GLU A 312 10.93 -1.34 -1.73
C GLU A 312 12.27 -0.60 -1.83
N GLU A 313 13.07 -0.90 -2.87
CA GLU A 313 14.45 -0.40 -3.01
C GLU A 313 14.51 1.08 -3.40
N SER A 314 13.55 1.60 -4.18
CA SER A 314 13.44 3.06 -4.44
C SER A 314 12.88 3.85 -3.24
N GLY A 315 12.45 3.17 -2.16
CA GLY A 315 11.82 3.78 -1.01
C GLY A 315 10.50 4.48 -1.32
N ALA A 316 9.77 4.05 -2.36
CA ALA A 316 8.58 4.73 -2.87
C ALA A 316 7.45 4.90 -1.83
N ARG A 317 6.59 5.92 -2.03
CA ARG A 317 5.47 6.26 -1.14
C ARG A 317 4.31 5.27 -1.27
N THR A 318 4.02 4.84 -2.49
CA THR A 318 2.86 4.00 -2.80
C THR A 318 3.23 2.92 -3.82
N LEU A 319 2.69 1.72 -3.66
CA LEU A 319 2.62 0.65 -4.67
C LEU A 319 1.16 0.30 -4.94
N MET A 320 0.79 0.18 -6.21
CA MET A 320 -0.56 -0.13 -6.65
C MET A 320 -0.55 -1.35 -7.56
N ILE A 321 -1.33 -2.36 -7.24
CA ILE A 321 -1.40 -3.63 -7.98
C ILE A 321 -2.83 -3.79 -8.50
N ALA A 322 -3.00 -3.95 -9.80
CA ALA A 322 -4.33 -4.13 -10.39
C ALA A 322 -4.92 -5.49 -10.03
N GLY A 323 -6.19 -5.50 -9.59
CA GLY A 323 -6.89 -6.72 -9.17
C GLY A 323 -7.43 -7.54 -10.35
N THR A 324 -6.98 -7.30 -11.58
CA THR A 324 -7.61 -7.87 -12.77
C THR A 324 -6.65 -8.00 -13.95
N HIS A 325 -6.85 -9.05 -14.75
CA HIS A 325 -6.27 -9.21 -16.08
C HIS A 325 -7.01 -8.28 -17.08
N PRO A 326 -6.32 -7.66 -18.06
CA PRO A 326 -6.98 -6.74 -19.00
C PRO A 326 -8.14 -7.39 -19.78
N TYR A 327 -7.97 -8.65 -20.19
CA TYR A 327 -9.03 -9.47 -20.82
C TYR A 327 -9.89 -10.27 -19.83
N ALA A 328 -10.03 -9.86 -18.57
CA ALA A 328 -10.90 -10.57 -17.63
C ALA A 328 -12.37 -10.51 -18.05
N ASN A 329 -12.83 -9.35 -18.53
CA ASN A 329 -14.19 -9.16 -19.07
C ASN A 329 -14.15 -9.03 -20.59
N ALA A 330 -15.12 -9.63 -21.28
CA ALA A 330 -15.16 -9.70 -22.75
C ALA A 330 -15.33 -8.34 -23.45
N ASP A 331 -15.83 -7.33 -22.74
CA ASP A 331 -15.99 -5.94 -23.21
C ASP A 331 -14.76 -5.06 -22.94
N GLY A 332 -13.69 -5.62 -22.37
CA GLY A 332 -12.45 -4.90 -22.07
C GLY A 332 -12.53 -3.92 -20.90
N ARG A 333 -13.65 -3.81 -20.16
CA ARG A 333 -13.78 -2.88 -19.00
C ARG A 333 -12.77 -3.15 -17.86
N ALA A 334 -12.13 -4.31 -17.91
CA ALA A 334 -11.19 -4.84 -16.93
C ALA A 334 -9.74 -4.35 -17.11
N ASP A 335 -9.37 -3.73 -18.22
CA ASP A 335 -8.03 -3.13 -18.37
C ASP A 335 -7.98 -1.76 -17.68
N VAL A 336 -7.47 -1.71 -16.44
CA VAL A 336 -7.44 -0.48 -15.64
C VAL A 336 -6.60 0.64 -16.24
N ALA A 337 -5.70 0.32 -17.18
CA ALA A 337 -4.89 1.30 -17.92
C ALA A 337 -5.60 1.85 -19.17
N HIS A 338 -6.61 1.18 -19.71
CA HIS A 338 -7.22 1.57 -20.99
C HIS A 338 -7.94 2.95 -20.88
N PRO A 339 -7.71 3.91 -21.81
CA PRO A 339 -8.21 5.29 -21.71
C PRO A 339 -9.71 5.48 -21.44
N ALA A 340 -10.56 4.53 -21.84
CA ALA A 340 -12.00 4.58 -21.58
C ALA A 340 -12.38 4.13 -20.16
N ASN A 341 -11.55 3.33 -19.48
CA ASN A 341 -11.87 2.63 -18.24
C ASN A 341 -11.57 3.48 -16.98
N GLN A 342 -11.84 4.78 -17.03
CA GLN A 342 -11.46 5.74 -15.99
C GLN A 342 -12.17 5.48 -14.65
N GLN A 343 -13.39 4.93 -14.68
CA GLN A 343 -14.20 4.62 -13.51
C GLN A 343 -13.79 3.28 -12.86
N ASN A 344 -12.66 3.28 -12.15
CA ASN A 344 -12.26 2.17 -11.27
C ASN A 344 -11.40 2.65 -10.09
N LEU A 345 -11.28 1.83 -9.04
CA LEU A 345 -10.57 2.21 -7.81
C LEU A 345 -9.04 2.41 -8.01
N PHE A 346 -8.42 1.68 -8.94
CA PHE A 346 -7.01 1.87 -9.27
C PHE A 346 -6.77 3.27 -9.85
N ASN A 347 -7.65 3.74 -10.74
CA ASN A 347 -7.63 5.12 -11.21
C ASN A 347 -7.97 6.13 -10.11
N LEU A 348 -8.92 5.85 -9.24
CA LEU A 348 -9.23 6.74 -8.11
C LEU A 348 -8.07 6.90 -7.13
N VAL A 349 -7.38 5.82 -6.74
CA VAL A 349 -6.21 5.88 -5.83
C VAL A 349 -5.09 6.71 -6.46
N HIS A 350 -4.84 6.54 -7.76
CA HIS A 350 -3.90 7.40 -8.50
C HIS A 350 -4.33 8.87 -8.43
N GLN A 351 -5.59 9.18 -8.77
CA GLN A 351 -6.12 10.53 -8.77
C GLN A 351 -6.05 11.20 -7.39
N VAL A 352 -6.45 10.51 -6.32
CA VAL A 352 -6.40 11.03 -4.93
C VAL A 352 -4.96 11.41 -4.55
N TRP A 353 -3.99 10.51 -4.74
CA TRP A 353 -2.59 10.81 -4.39
C TRP A 353 -1.99 11.92 -5.25
N GLN A 354 -2.34 12.00 -6.54
CA GLN A 354 -1.91 13.08 -7.44
C GLN A 354 -2.52 14.44 -7.07
N ARG A 355 -3.79 14.45 -6.62
CA ARG A 355 -4.60 15.63 -6.28
C ARG A 355 -4.26 16.21 -4.91
N GLU A 356 -4.30 15.38 -3.87
CA GLU A 356 -4.12 15.82 -2.48
C GLU A 356 -2.66 16.18 -2.16
N SER A 357 -1.71 15.78 -3.01
CA SER A 357 -0.32 16.26 -2.95
C SER A 357 -0.11 17.67 -3.51
N GLY A 358 -1.12 18.29 -4.14
CA GLY A 358 -1.06 19.65 -4.66
C GLY A 358 0.12 19.85 -5.63
N SER A 359 0.93 20.90 -5.42
CA SER A 359 2.16 21.17 -6.19
C SER A 359 3.40 20.40 -5.72
N ALA A 360 3.28 19.51 -4.73
CA ALA A 360 4.42 18.68 -4.31
C ALA A 360 4.81 17.71 -5.45
N PRO A 361 6.12 17.49 -5.67
CA PRO A 361 6.57 16.61 -6.75
C PRO A 361 6.12 15.17 -6.49
N MET A 362 5.61 14.49 -7.51
CA MET A 362 5.43 13.03 -7.49
C MET A 362 5.52 12.45 -8.90
N GLU A 363 6.23 11.32 -9.02
CA GLU A 363 6.34 10.54 -10.25
C GLU A 363 5.43 9.31 -10.18
N THR A 364 4.68 9.02 -11.23
CA THR A 364 4.02 7.71 -11.38
C THR A 364 4.91 6.80 -12.21
N VAL A 365 5.35 5.67 -11.65
CA VAL A 365 6.27 4.73 -12.30
C VAL A 365 5.51 3.44 -12.64
N GLN A 366 5.11 3.29 -13.91
CA GLN A 366 4.39 2.11 -14.38
C GLN A 366 5.34 0.99 -14.80
N MET A 367 5.15 -0.19 -14.20
CA MET A 367 5.90 -1.40 -14.51
C MET A 367 5.23 -2.13 -15.67
N ARG A 368 5.93 -2.23 -16.81
CA ARG A 368 5.38 -2.71 -18.08
C ARG A 368 6.24 -3.82 -18.68
N GLY A 369 5.61 -4.75 -19.37
CA GLY A 369 6.31 -5.81 -20.11
C GLY A 369 6.58 -5.42 -21.55
N LEU A 370 7.83 -5.50 -22.01
CA LEU A 370 8.14 -5.59 -23.43
C LEU A 370 7.64 -6.93 -23.97
N GLY A 371 7.04 -6.89 -25.17
CA GLY A 371 6.72 -8.09 -25.96
C GLY A 371 7.94 -8.58 -26.72
N ASP A 372 7.85 -9.77 -27.30
CA ASP A 372 8.93 -10.43 -28.04
C ASP A 372 9.12 -9.81 -29.44
N SER A 373 9.54 -8.54 -29.51
CA SER A 373 9.77 -7.82 -30.77
C SER A 373 11.20 -7.98 -31.28
N TRP A 374 11.33 -8.43 -32.52
CA TRP A 374 12.59 -8.53 -33.28
C TRP A 374 13.36 -7.20 -33.35
N THR A 375 12.67 -6.05 -33.28
CA THR A 375 13.30 -4.71 -33.34
C THR A 375 14.16 -4.38 -32.11
N LEU A 376 13.86 -4.99 -30.96
CA LEU A 376 14.59 -4.79 -29.70
C LEU A 376 15.77 -5.75 -29.53
N ALA A 377 15.94 -6.74 -30.40
CA ALA A 377 17.08 -7.67 -30.34
C ALA A 377 18.45 -6.96 -30.51
N ASN A 378 18.45 -5.71 -30.98
CA ASN A 378 19.64 -4.86 -31.10
C ASN A 378 19.82 -3.86 -29.93
N SER A 379 18.83 -3.68 -29.04
CA SER A 379 18.99 -2.83 -27.86
C SER A 379 19.62 -3.65 -26.72
N ALA A 380 20.89 -3.40 -26.43
CA ALA A 380 21.62 -4.02 -25.32
C ALA A 380 21.22 -3.43 -23.94
N ALA A 381 19.92 -3.28 -23.70
CA ALA A 381 19.34 -2.62 -22.53
C ALA A 381 18.27 -3.50 -21.87
N ASP A 382 18.37 -3.67 -20.56
CA ASP A 382 17.42 -4.43 -19.73
C ASP A 382 16.06 -3.73 -19.59
N VAL A 383 16.08 -2.40 -19.54
CA VAL A 383 14.89 -1.56 -19.36
C VAL A 383 14.88 -0.44 -20.39
N VAL A 384 13.76 -0.30 -21.10
CA VAL A 384 13.46 0.84 -21.96
C VAL A 384 12.55 1.82 -21.20
N VAL A 385 12.97 3.07 -21.08
CA VAL A 385 12.29 4.09 -20.25
C VAL A 385 11.71 5.21 -21.10
N SER A 386 10.42 5.48 -20.90
CA SER A 386 9.71 6.64 -21.46
C SER A 386 8.99 7.43 -20.34
N SER A 387 8.78 8.73 -20.52
CA SER A 387 7.93 9.54 -19.61
C SER A 387 6.95 10.41 -20.41
N TYR A 388 5.91 10.96 -19.76
CA TYR A 388 4.80 11.64 -20.48
C TYR A 388 5.14 13.08 -20.86
N TYR A 389 5.64 13.87 -19.89
CA TYR A 389 6.11 15.24 -20.15
C TYR A 389 7.60 15.31 -20.50
N GLY A 390 8.34 14.23 -20.28
CA GLY A 390 9.79 14.20 -20.42
C GLY A 390 10.49 14.40 -19.09
N LEU A 391 11.60 13.68 -18.89
CA LEU A 391 12.32 13.55 -17.62
C LEU A 391 13.19 14.77 -17.28
N ASP A 392 12.60 15.97 -17.35
CA ASP A 392 13.22 17.25 -17.00
C ASP A 392 13.36 17.42 -15.48
N ASN A 393 12.55 16.69 -14.69
CA ASN A 393 12.71 16.60 -13.24
C ASN A 393 13.88 15.68 -12.86
N GLN A 394 15.10 16.19 -13.07
CA GLN A 394 16.37 15.45 -12.87
C GLN A 394 16.47 14.69 -11.53
N PRO A 395 16.00 15.19 -10.37
CA PRO A 395 16.05 14.43 -9.12
C PRO A 395 15.20 13.13 -9.13
N ARG A 396 13.97 13.16 -9.64
CA ARG A 396 13.11 11.97 -9.71
C ARG A 396 13.64 10.97 -10.73
N ARG A 397 14.12 11.47 -11.88
CA ARG A 397 14.85 10.70 -12.89
C ARG A 397 16.06 9.97 -12.28
N ALA A 398 16.93 10.69 -11.60
CA ALA A 398 18.16 10.14 -11.03
C ALA A 398 17.86 9.06 -9.98
N LEU A 399 16.78 9.19 -9.21
CA LEU A 399 16.33 8.14 -8.30
C LEU A 399 15.87 6.88 -9.05
N ILE A 400 15.10 7.01 -10.14
CA ILE A 400 14.68 5.86 -10.96
C ILE A 400 15.89 5.19 -11.61
N GLU A 401 16.73 5.96 -12.31
CA GLU A 401 17.91 5.44 -13.02
C GLU A 401 18.93 4.83 -12.03
N SER A 402 19.08 5.38 -10.81
CA SER A 402 19.92 4.76 -9.76
C SER A 402 19.30 3.53 -9.10
N THR A 403 17.97 3.43 -8.98
CA THR A 403 17.31 2.19 -8.51
C THR A 403 17.52 1.06 -9.53
N LEU A 404 17.41 1.35 -10.82
CA LEU A 404 17.72 0.38 -11.89
C LEU A 404 19.20 -0.02 -11.88
N GLY A 405 20.11 0.94 -11.71
CA GLY A 405 21.54 0.67 -11.52
C GLY A 405 21.86 -0.13 -10.25
N GLN A 406 21.10 0.04 -9.17
CA GLN A 406 21.22 -0.80 -7.96
C GLN A 406 20.86 -2.26 -8.21
N PHE A 407 20.04 -2.57 -9.22
CA PHE A 407 19.73 -3.95 -9.64
C PHE A 407 20.75 -4.52 -10.64
N GLY A 408 21.79 -3.74 -11.00
CA GLY A 408 22.74 -4.08 -12.05
C GLY A 408 22.15 -4.03 -13.46
N LEU A 409 21.04 -3.32 -13.66
CA LEU A 409 20.31 -3.27 -14.93
C LEU A 409 20.74 -2.08 -15.81
N THR A 410 20.86 -2.36 -17.10
CA THR A 410 21.17 -1.36 -18.13
C THR A 410 19.91 -0.65 -18.64
N VAL A 411 20.02 0.64 -18.94
CA VAL A 411 18.85 1.51 -19.21
C VAL A 411 18.96 2.21 -20.56
N ALA A 412 18.03 1.92 -21.45
CA ALA A 412 17.75 2.70 -22.65
C ALA A 412 16.62 3.71 -22.39
N ARG A 413 16.59 4.77 -23.19
CA ARG A 413 15.56 5.82 -23.13
C ARG A 413 14.89 5.90 -24.50
N VAL A 414 13.56 5.97 -24.54
CA VAL A 414 12.80 6.13 -25.79
C VAL A 414 13.09 7.51 -26.38
N GLN A 415 13.59 7.54 -27.61
CA GLN A 415 13.95 8.78 -28.33
C GLN A 415 13.23 8.91 -29.69
N GLY A 416 12.25 8.03 -29.97
CA GLY A 416 11.55 7.99 -31.27
C GLY A 416 12.34 7.29 -32.38
N ASP A 417 13.35 6.50 -32.01
CA ASP A 417 14.12 5.66 -32.92
C ASP A 417 13.39 4.34 -33.23
N LEU A 418 13.79 3.66 -34.31
CA LEU A 418 13.14 2.43 -34.78
C LEU A 418 13.26 1.21 -33.84
N SER A 419 14.16 1.23 -32.85
CA SER A 419 14.25 0.15 -31.85
C SER A 419 13.28 0.38 -30.68
N THR A 420 12.97 1.63 -30.34
CA THR A 420 12.06 1.98 -29.23
C THR A 420 10.62 2.33 -29.65
N LEU A 421 10.35 2.40 -30.95
CA LEU A 421 9.02 2.65 -31.53
C LEU A 421 7.92 1.74 -30.94
N GLY A 422 6.84 2.35 -30.45
CA GLY A 422 5.71 1.66 -29.83
C GLY A 422 5.82 1.50 -28.30
N TYR A 423 6.93 1.94 -27.70
CA TYR A 423 7.17 1.97 -26.25
C TYR A 423 7.24 3.39 -25.68
N GLU A 424 6.79 4.39 -26.45
CA GLU A 424 6.46 5.72 -25.95
C GLU A 424 5.44 5.63 -24.81
N THR A 425 5.41 6.64 -23.95
CA THR A 425 4.50 6.66 -22.80
C THR A 425 3.05 6.68 -23.28
N PRO A 426 2.25 5.64 -23.01
CA PRO A 426 0.94 5.53 -23.62
C PRO A 426 -0.01 6.60 -23.07
N LEU A 427 -0.86 7.13 -23.95
CA LEU A 427 -2.09 7.77 -23.50
C LEU A 427 -2.95 6.69 -22.86
N ASN A 428 -3.10 6.76 -21.54
CA ASN A 428 -3.71 5.74 -20.69
C ASN A 428 -4.59 6.44 -19.63
N ALA A 429 -5.38 5.68 -18.86
CA ALA A 429 -6.31 6.26 -17.90
C ALA A 429 -5.64 7.10 -16.79
N GLN A 430 -4.35 6.89 -16.53
CA GLN A 430 -3.56 7.63 -15.55
C GLN A 430 -2.92 8.89 -16.15
N SER A 431 -2.29 8.80 -17.34
CA SER A 431 -1.66 9.93 -18.03
C SER A 431 -2.67 10.98 -18.51
N LEU A 432 -3.94 10.61 -18.70
CA LEU A 432 -5.04 11.55 -18.89
C LEU A 432 -5.25 12.49 -17.68
N TYR A 433 -4.98 12.05 -16.45
CA TYR A 433 -5.17 12.86 -15.25
C TYR A 433 -4.05 13.89 -15.02
N LEU A 434 -2.85 13.68 -15.59
CA LEU A 434 -1.71 14.58 -15.43
C LEU A 434 -2.02 16.03 -15.82
N ARG A 435 -2.92 16.24 -16.79
CA ARG A 435 -3.37 17.57 -17.24
C ARG A 435 -4.15 18.35 -16.19
N LEU A 436 -4.51 17.72 -15.07
CA LEU A 436 -5.25 18.28 -13.95
C LEU A 436 -4.40 18.35 -12.66
N ALA A 437 -3.11 18.01 -12.72
CA ALA A 437 -2.22 17.91 -11.56
C ALA A 437 -0.90 18.66 -11.79
N ASP A 438 -0.40 19.32 -10.75
CA ASP A 438 0.82 20.15 -10.82
C ASP A 438 2.07 19.39 -10.34
N ASN A 439 3.22 19.64 -10.96
CA ASN A 439 4.52 19.03 -10.67
C ASN A 439 4.53 17.48 -10.77
N LYS A 440 3.64 16.91 -11.59
CA LYS A 440 3.49 15.46 -11.80
C LYS A 440 3.97 15.02 -13.17
N ASP A 441 4.48 13.80 -13.26
CA ASP A 441 4.76 13.12 -14.53
C ASP A 441 4.46 11.60 -14.38
N LEU A 442 4.42 10.88 -15.50
CA LEU A 442 4.26 9.43 -15.55
C LEU A 442 5.36 8.79 -16.41
N THR A 443 6.26 8.09 -15.75
CA THR A 443 7.30 7.26 -16.34
C THR A 443 6.79 5.83 -16.55
N SER A 444 7.04 5.24 -17.73
CA SER A 444 6.88 3.80 -17.99
C SER A 444 8.24 3.11 -18.03
N LEU A 445 8.40 2.04 -17.24
CA LEU A 445 9.56 1.15 -17.27
C LEU A 445 9.17 -0.12 -18.03
N TRP A 446 9.65 -0.25 -19.26
CA TRP A 446 9.38 -1.40 -20.11
C TRP A 446 10.51 -2.42 -19.99
N LEU A 447 10.21 -3.55 -19.35
CA LEU A 447 11.17 -4.57 -18.97
C LEU A 447 11.27 -5.67 -20.05
N THR A 448 12.48 -6.02 -20.48
CA THR A 448 12.68 -7.10 -21.47
C THR A 448 12.18 -8.46 -20.95
N PRO A 449 11.90 -9.44 -21.83
CA PRO A 449 11.58 -10.81 -21.41
C PRO A 449 12.64 -11.43 -20.48
N ASP A 450 13.93 -11.13 -20.70
CA ASP A 450 15.02 -11.62 -19.85
C ASP A 450 15.12 -10.89 -18.51
N THR A 451 15.05 -9.57 -18.50
CA THR A 451 14.99 -8.79 -17.26
C THR A 451 13.79 -9.20 -16.40
N ARG A 452 12.64 -9.50 -17.02
CA ARG A 452 11.47 -10.06 -16.32
C ARG A 452 11.73 -11.47 -15.78
N ARG A 453 12.50 -12.32 -16.48
CA ARG A 453 12.90 -13.65 -15.96
C ARG A 453 13.70 -13.55 -14.66
N LEU A 454 14.60 -12.57 -14.52
CA LEU A 454 15.43 -12.39 -13.31
C LEU A 454 14.62 -12.15 -12.02
N PHE A 455 13.42 -11.58 -12.12
CA PHE A 455 12.57 -11.25 -10.98
C PHE A 455 11.52 -12.33 -10.70
N ARG A 456 11.67 -13.55 -11.23
CA ARG A 456 10.80 -14.68 -10.88
C ARG A 456 11.10 -15.15 -9.44
N SER A 457 10.08 -15.18 -8.58
CA SER A 457 10.19 -15.82 -7.25
C SER A 457 10.69 -17.26 -7.37
N GLY A 458 11.80 -17.57 -6.68
CA GLY A 458 12.41 -18.91 -6.64
C GLY A 458 11.52 -19.96 -5.97
N GLU A 459 10.65 -19.54 -5.06
CA GLU A 459 9.60 -20.37 -4.44
C GLU A 459 8.58 -20.88 -5.50
N ASN A 460 8.46 -20.20 -6.64
CA ASN A 460 7.66 -20.61 -7.80
C ASN A 460 8.48 -21.39 -8.86
N ASP A 461 9.72 -21.82 -8.60
CA ASP A 461 10.53 -22.60 -9.56
C ASP A 461 10.59 -24.11 -9.29
N ARG A 462 9.46 -24.77 -9.54
CA ARG A 462 9.29 -26.24 -9.46
C ARG A 462 10.32 -27.03 -10.27
N GLN A 463 10.83 -26.50 -11.38
CA GLN A 463 11.86 -27.20 -12.17
C GLN A 463 13.18 -27.21 -11.40
N GLN A 464 13.59 -26.06 -10.88
CA GLN A 464 14.78 -25.91 -10.05
C GLN A 464 14.67 -26.76 -8.77
N GLU A 465 13.57 -26.65 -8.03
CA GLU A 465 13.31 -27.46 -6.82
C GLU A 465 13.44 -28.97 -7.11
N SER A 466 12.86 -29.43 -8.23
CA SER A 466 12.92 -30.84 -8.65
C SER A 466 14.36 -31.29 -8.96
N GLN A 467 15.20 -30.42 -9.53
CA GLN A 467 16.61 -30.73 -9.83
C GLN A 467 17.45 -30.85 -8.54
N PHE A 468 17.30 -29.90 -7.61
CA PHE A 468 17.99 -29.96 -6.31
C PHE A 468 17.56 -31.20 -5.51
N LYS A 469 16.24 -31.47 -5.44
CA LYS A 469 15.67 -32.64 -4.78
C LYS A 469 16.15 -33.97 -5.38
N ALA A 470 16.26 -34.06 -6.71
CA ALA A 470 16.75 -35.26 -7.40
C ALA A 470 18.23 -35.58 -7.13
N LEU A 471 19.02 -34.59 -6.69
CA LEU A 471 20.42 -34.75 -6.28
C LEU A 471 20.60 -34.84 -4.75
N GLY A 472 19.49 -34.90 -3.99
CA GLY A 472 19.54 -34.95 -2.52
C GLY A 472 19.99 -33.64 -1.86
N LEU A 473 20.00 -32.54 -2.59
CA LEU A 473 20.43 -31.23 -2.09
C LEU A 473 19.31 -30.59 -1.25
N PRO A 474 19.54 -30.26 0.03
CA PRO A 474 18.53 -29.65 0.88
C PRO A 474 18.09 -28.28 0.34
N SER A 475 16.79 -28.01 0.38
CA SER A 475 16.19 -26.71 0.06
C SER A 475 15.62 -26.06 1.32
N GLU A 476 15.99 -24.82 1.60
CA GLU A 476 15.55 -24.04 2.77
C GLU A 476 14.98 -22.67 2.33
N LEU A 477 13.88 -22.24 2.95
CA LEU A 477 13.34 -20.88 2.81
C LEU A 477 13.75 -20.09 4.05
N ALA A 478 14.72 -19.18 3.91
CA ALA A 478 15.31 -18.45 5.05
C ALA A 478 15.88 -17.09 4.63
N SER A 479 16.08 -16.17 5.57
CA SER A 479 16.82 -14.92 5.33
C SER A 479 18.28 -15.24 5.04
N LEU A 480 18.79 -14.87 3.85
CA LEU A 480 20.18 -15.13 3.47
C LEU A 480 21.19 -14.42 4.40
N PRO A 481 21.05 -13.11 4.74
CA PRO A 481 21.87 -12.48 5.78
C PRO A 481 21.76 -13.19 7.13
N GLY A 482 20.55 -13.59 7.52
CA GLY A 482 20.29 -14.33 8.75
C GLY A 482 20.95 -15.71 8.79
N TYR A 483 21.06 -16.40 7.66
CA TYR A 483 21.70 -17.70 7.51
C TYR A 483 23.22 -17.58 7.61
N ILE A 484 23.83 -16.68 6.81
CA ILE A 484 25.29 -16.46 6.81
C ILE A 484 25.76 -15.99 8.19
N ARG A 485 25.00 -15.12 8.87
CA ARG A 485 25.30 -14.70 10.25
C ARG A 485 25.26 -15.85 11.27
N ARG A 486 24.47 -16.91 11.05
CA ARG A 486 24.41 -18.10 11.93
C ARG A 486 25.55 -19.08 11.68
N GLN A 487 25.91 -19.32 10.42
CA GLN A 487 26.92 -20.32 10.05
C GLN A 487 28.35 -19.74 9.99
N GLY A 488 28.48 -18.42 9.86
CA GLY A 488 29.74 -17.74 9.54
C GLY A 488 30.06 -17.80 8.03
N LEU A 489 30.88 -16.84 7.59
CA LEU A 489 31.50 -16.81 6.27
C LEU A 489 32.98 -17.17 6.42
N ALA A 490 33.44 -18.20 5.72
CA ALA A 490 34.82 -18.67 5.70
C ALA A 490 35.43 -18.49 4.30
N ASN A 491 36.75 -18.49 4.23
CA ASN A 491 37.48 -18.24 2.98
C ASN A 491 37.62 -19.51 2.13
N LEU A 492 37.59 -19.35 0.80
CA LEU A 492 37.79 -20.45 -0.17
C LEU A 492 39.12 -20.27 -0.92
N ALA A 493 39.83 -21.37 -1.19
CA ALA A 493 41.08 -21.33 -1.93
C ALA A 493 40.84 -20.85 -3.39
N PRO A 494 41.62 -19.90 -3.95
CA PRO A 494 41.28 -19.25 -5.23
C PRO A 494 41.06 -20.22 -6.41
N GLY A 495 41.87 -21.27 -6.55
CA GLY A 495 41.70 -22.27 -7.61
C GLY A 495 40.41 -23.08 -7.47
N GLN A 496 40.11 -23.55 -6.25
CA GLN A 496 38.87 -24.27 -5.95
C GLN A 496 37.64 -23.37 -6.14
N ALA A 497 37.75 -22.09 -5.80
CA ALA A 497 36.69 -21.11 -6.05
C ALA A 497 36.45 -20.90 -7.56
N GLN A 498 37.51 -20.84 -8.37
CA GLN A 498 37.40 -20.66 -9.82
C GLN A 498 36.73 -21.86 -10.52
N GLU A 499 37.12 -23.08 -10.17
CA GLU A 499 36.54 -24.34 -10.66
C GLU A 499 35.05 -24.43 -10.32
N LEU A 500 34.71 -24.25 -9.04
CA LEU A 500 33.34 -24.26 -8.53
C LEU A 500 32.46 -23.17 -9.18
N MET A 501 32.99 -21.97 -9.40
CA MET A 501 32.27 -20.88 -10.09
C MET A 501 32.01 -21.22 -11.55
N ALA A 502 32.93 -21.87 -12.26
CA ALA A 502 32.74 -22.25 -13.66
C ALA A 502 31.59 -23.25 -13.81
N THR A 503 31.62 -24.35 -13.05
CA THR A 503 30.58 -25.38 -13.07
C THR A 503 29.20 -24.84 -12.66
N LEU A 504 29.15 -23.89 -11.71
CA LEU A 504 27.90 -23.21 -11.34
C LEU A 504 27.40 -22.23 -12.42
N ALA A 505 28.29 -21.48 -13.08
CA ALA A 505 27.91 -20.59 -14.18
C ALA A 505 27.36 -21.37 -15.38
N ASP A 506 27.96 -22.53 -15.69
CA ASP A 506 27.47 -23.42 -16.75
C ASP A 506 26.16 -24.11 -16.38
N TYR A 507 25.93 -24.44 -15.09
CA TYR A 507 24.59 -24.82 -14.62
C TYR A 507 23.57 -23.71 -14.86
N ARG A 508 23.81 -22.46 -14.43
CA ARG A 508 22.88 -21.33 -14.63
C ARG A 508 22.54 -21.12 -16.11
N ARG A 509 23.55 -21.14 -16.99
CA ARG A 509 23.38 -20.87 -18.43
C ARG A 509 22.61 -21.96 -19.16
N SER A 510 22.64 -23.21 -18.67
CA SER A 510 22.06 -24.37 -19.36
C SER A 510 20.83 -24.97 -18.69
N GLY A 511 20.61 -24.71 -17.40
CA GLY A 511 19.64 -25.43 -16.57
C GLY A 511 19.91 -26.93 -16.45
N ASN A 512 21.08 -27.43 -16.88
CA ASN A 512 21.37 -28.86 -16.98
C ASN A 512 21.85 -29.42 -15.64
N ILE A 513 21.00 -30.25 -15.02
CA ILE A 513 21.25 -30.99 -13.76
C ILE A 513 22.57 -31.77 -13.74
N SER A 514 23.13 -32.11 -14.92
CA SER A 514 24.44 -32.76 -15.03
C SER A 514 25.56 -31.95 -14.39
N PHE A 515 25.55 -30.61 -14.50
CA PHE A 515 26.56 -29.74 -13.89
C PHE A 515 26.46 -29.74 -12.36
N LEU A 516 25.24 -29.69 -11.80
CA LEU A 516 25.05 -29.85 -10.34
C LEU A 516 25.53 -31.24 -9.86
N ARG A 517 25.28 -32.31 -10.62
CA ARG A 517 25.78 -33.65 -10.30
C ARG A 517 27.30 -33.71 -10.31
N THR A 518 27.94 -33.12 -11.32
CA THR A 518 29.40 -32.99 -11.45
C THR A 518 29.97 -32.27 -10.23
N LEU A 519 29.47 -31.07 -9.94
CA LEU A 519 29.84 -30.24 -8.78
C LEU A 519 29.83 -31.01 -7.45
N VAL A 520 28.75 -31.75 -7.17
CA VAL A 520 28.60 -32.57 -5.96
C VAL A 520 29.55 -33.79 -5.96
N SER A 521 29.83 -34.37 -7.12
CA SER A 521 30.65 -35.57 -7.23
C SER A 521 32.16 -35.33 -7.10
N GLU A 522 32.61 -34.14 -7.52
CA GLU A 522 34.01 -33.71 -7.52
C GLU A 522 34.40 -33.06 -6.18
N HIS A 523 33.56 -32.16 -5.64
CA HIS A 523 33.84 -31.44 -4.40
C HIS A 523 33.29 -32.14 -3.14
N ARG A 524 33.62 -33.42 -2.94
CA ARG A 524 33.08 -34.24 -1.81
C ARG A 524 33.41 -33.74 -0.41
N SER A 525 34.34 -32.79 -0.26
CA SER A 525 34.69 -32.11 0.99
C SER A 525 33.79 -30.89 1.30
N LEU A 526 32.90 -30.52 0.37
CA LEU A 526 31.95 -29.42 0.50
C LEU A 526 30.52 -29.96 0.54
N ALA A 527 29.66 -29.29 1.31
CA ALA A 527 28.22 -29.52 1.29
C ALA A 527 27.52 -28.42 0.48
N PHE A 528 26.52 -28.80 -0.30
CA PHE A 528 25.76 -27.90 -1.16
C PHE A 528 24.30 -27.83 -0.67
N ARG A 529 23.73 -26.62 -0.63
CA ARG A 529 22.32 -26.40 -0.31
C ARG A 529 21.68 -25.41 -1.28
N HIS A 530 20.40 -25.59 -1.52
CA HIS A 530 19.54 -24.58 -2.12
C HIS A 530 18.93 -23.70 -1.02
N LEU A 531 18.97 -22.38 -1.20
CA LEU A 531 18.27 -21.43 -0.33
C LEU A 531 17.44 -20.49 -1.19
N VAL A 532 16.15 -20.35 -0.86
CA VAL A 532 15.32 -19.24 -1.35
C VAL A 532 15.33 -18.16 -0.25
N ASP A 533 15.71 -16.94 -0.61
CA ASP A 533 15.79 -15.85 0.35
C ASP A 533 14.39 -15.33 0.71
N LEU A 534 14.06 -15.33 2.00
CA LEU A 534 12.77 -14.84 2.52
C LEU A 534 12.46 -13.40 2.07
N ASN A 535 13.49 -12.57 1.94
CA ASN A 535 13.37 -11.14 1.69
C ASN A 535 13.24 -10.80 0.20
N SER A 536 14.20 -11.22 -0.62
CA SER A 536 14.25 -10.89 -2.04
C SER A 536 13.62 -11.94 -2.96
N GLN A 537 13.20 -13.09 -2.41
CA GLN A 537 12.65 -14.23 -3.15
C GLN A 537 13.57 -14.83 -4.23
N GLN A 538 14.85 -14.43 -4.26
CA GLN A 538 15.87 -15.00 -5.12
C GLN A 538 16.32 -16.39 -4.63
N ALA A 539 16.73 -17.23 -5.58
CA ALA A 539 17.26 -18.57 -5.33
C ALA A 539 18.79 -18.59 -5.39
N PHE A 540 19.41 -19.28 -4.44
CA PHE A 540 20.85 -19.33 -4.25
C PHE A 540 21.34 -20.77 -4.04
N VAL A 541 22.57 -21.06 -4.48
CA VAL A 541 23.34 -22.21 -4.00
C VAL A 541 24.30 -21.74 -2.92
N LEU A 542 24.14 -22.29 -1.72
CA LEU A 542 25.11 -22.16 -0.64
C LEU A 542 26.13 -23.28 -0.73
N VAL A 543 27.40 -22.93 -0.61
CA VAL A 543 28.52 -23.87 -0.53
C VAL A 543 29.07 -23.79 0.89
N GLN A 544 29.14 -24.92 1.58
CA GLN A 544 29.59 -25.02 2.96
C GLN A 544 30.82 -25.92 3.09
N ASN A 545 31.72 -25.58 4.01
CA ASN A 545 32.83 -26.46 4.39
C ASN A 545 32.39 -27.56 5.39
N ALA A 546 33.31 -28.45 5.77
CA ALA A 546 33.05 -29.51 6.74
C ALA A 546 32.65 -29.00 8.15
N ALA A 547 32.91 -27.73 8.48
CA ALA A 547 32.47 -27.07 9.71
C ALA A 547 31.10 -26.36 9.54
N SER A 548 30.38 -26.61 8.45
CA SER A 548 29.12 -25.95 8.04
C SER A 548 29.20 -24.44 7.77
N GLN A 549 30.38 -23.82 7.82
CA GLN A 549 30.55 -22.40 7.49
C GLN A 549 30.34 -22.20 5.98
N VAL A 550 29.70 -21.11 5.58
CA VAL A 550 29.51 -20.77 4.17
C VAL A 550 30.84 -20.31 3.58
N VAL A 551 31.28 -20.89 2.46
CA VAL A 551 32.53 -20.49 1.77
C VAL A 551 32.27 -19.75 0.46
N ALA A 552 31.12 -20.02 -0.18
CA ALA A 552 30.63 -19.28 -1.33
C ALA A 552 29.10 -19.32 -1.39
N VAL A 553 28.52 -18.30 -2.02
CA VAL A 553 27.10 -18.24 -2.40
C VAL A 553 27.03 -17.89 -3.87
N ALA A 554 26.30 -18.68 -4.65
CA ALA A 554 26.01 -18.38 -6.05
C ALA A 554 24.54 -17.98 -6.20
N ASN A 555 24.28 -16.82 -6.79
CA ASN A 555 22.93 -16.44 -7.21
C ASN A 555 22.57 -17.26 -8.46
N LEU A 556 21.38 -17.85 -8.50
CA LEU A 556 20.91 -18.65 -9.63
C LEU A 556 20.26 -17.81 -10.75
N GLN A 557 19.87 -16.57 -10.47
CA GLN A 557 19.30 -15.62 -11.44
C GLN A 557 19.93 -14.21 -11.30
N PRO A 558 21.26 -14.08 -11.50
CA PRO A 558 21.94 -12.80 -11.41
C PRO A 558 21.68 -11.91 -12.64
N SER A 559 21.75 -10.59 -12.48
CA SER A 559 21.73 -9.64 -13.61
C SER A 559 23.11 -9.46 -14.26
N ASN A 560 24.18 -9.82 -13.55
CA ASN A 560 25.56 -9.58 -13.97
C ASN A 560 26.51 -10.66 -13.42
N GLU A 561 27.68 -10.82 -14.05
CA GLU A 561 28.72 -11.77 -13.64
C GLU A 561 29.70 -11.19 -12.60
N GLU A 562 29.33 -10.12 -11.87
CA GLU A 562 30.18 -9.57 -10.80
C GLU A 562 30.28 -10.51 -9.59
N ARG A 563 31.29 -10.26 -8.76
CA ARG A 563 31.61 -11.04 -7.56
C ARG A 563 31.76 -10.13 -6.35
N ALA A 564 30.94 -10.34 -5.33
CA ALA A 564 31.15 -9.76 -4.00
C ALA A 564 32.26 -10.52 -3.26
N LEU A 565 33.22 -9.78 -2.70
CA LEU A 565 34.32 -10.32 -1.91
C LEU A 565 34.26 -9.71 -0.51
N ILE A 566 33.88 -10.50 0.50
CA ILE A 566 33.79 -10.06 1.90
C ILE A 566 34.91 -10.73 2.71
N ASN A 567 35.63 -9.96 3.53
CA ASN A 567 36.62 -10.50 4.47
C ASN A 567 35.92 -11.01 5.74
N GLY A 568 35.55 -12.29 5.76
CA GLY A 568 34.72 -12.88 6.83
C GLY A 568 35.33 -12.76 8.23
N ASP A 569 36.66 -12.75 8.34
CA ASP A 569 37.39 -12.75 9.61
C ASP A 569 37.56 -11.34 10.24
N ARG A 570 37.12 -10.27 9.55
CA ARG A 570 37.37 -8.88 9.97
C ARG A 570 36.14 -7.95 9.99
N VAL A 571 34.99 -8.44 9.55
CA VAL A 571 33.78 -7.64 9.31
C VAL A 571 32.77 -7.81 10.44
N GLY A 572 32.13 -6.72 10.88
CA GLY A 572 31.15 -6.75 11.95
C GLY A 572 29.86 -7.49 11.56
N ALA A 573 29.15 -8.12 12.50
CA ALA A 573 27.97 -8.93 12.19
C ALA A 573 26.81 -8.15 11.52
N ALA A 574 26.75 -6.82 11.68
CA ALA A 574 25.82 -5.94 10.96
C ALA A 574 26.32 -5.61 9.54
N GLU A 575 27.59 -5.22 9.42
CA GLU A 575 28.28 -4.91 8.16
C GLU A 575 28.29 -6.13 7.21
N LEU A 576 28.47 -7.35 7.74
CA LEU A 576 28.31 -8.61 7.00
C LEU A 576 26.89 -8.77 6.47
N ALA A 577 25.86 -8.47 7.28
CA ALA A 577 24.47 -8.56 6.86
C ALA A 577 24.13 -7.52 5.78
N ASP A 578 24.68 -6.30 5.87
CA ASP A 578 24.51 -5.24 4.87
C ASP A 578 25.23 -5.54 3.55
N ALA A 579 26.44 -6.10 3.61
CA ALA A 579 27.15 -6.55 2.42
C ALA A 579 26.45 -7.74 1.72
N VAL A 580 25.84 -8.66 2.49
CA VAL A 580 24.98 -9.73 1.94
C VAL A 580 23.69 -9.17 1.34
N ARG A 581 23.06 -8.16 1.99
CA ARG A 581 21.91 -7.43 1.43
C ARG A 581 22.29 -6.77 0.10
N GLN A 582 23.43 -6.10 0.02
CA GLN A 582 23.92 -5.44 -1.19
C GLN A 582 24.26 -6.42 -2.32
N PHE A 583 24.86 -7.57 -2.02
CA PHE A 583 25.05 -8.68 -2.97
C PHE A 583 23.72 -9.14 -3.58
N SER A 584 22.69 -9.28 -2.72
CA SER A 584 21.36 -9.69 -3.12
C SER A 584 20.63 -8.64 -3.96
N SER A 585 20.61 -7.36 -3.56
CA SER A 585 19.92 -6.31 -4.33
C SER A 585 20.59 -5.99 -5.66
N ARG A 586 21.93 -6.06 -5.72
CA ARG A 586 22.71 -5.97 -6.97
C ARG A 586 22.65 -7.21 -7.85
N ARG A 587 21.98 -8.28 -7.40
CA ARG A 587 21.79 -9.53 -8.14
C ARG A 587 23.11 -10.03 -8.75
N GLN A 588 24.20 -9.95 -7.99
CA GLN A 588 25.53 -10.34 -8.48
C GLN A 588 25.65 -11.87 -8.55
N ALA A 589 26.49 -12.39 -9.44
CA ALA A 589 26.62 -13.82 -9.69
C ALA A 589 27.15 -14.63 -8.49
N PHE A 590 28.12 -14.10 -7.75
CA PHE A 590 28.77 -14.81 -6.64
C PHE A 590 29.12 -13.90 -5.46
N LEU A 591 29.06 -14.45 -4.24
CA LEU A 591 29.61 -13.90 -3.01
C LEU A 591 30.59 -14.91 -2.40
N ILE A 592 31.79 -14.46 -2.03
CA ILE A 592 32.90 -15.33 -1.60
C ILE A 592 33.61 -14.73 -0.37
N GLY A 593 34.04 -15.59 0.55
CA GLY A 593 34.98 -15.21 1.62
C GLY A 593 36.37 -14.91 1.05
N ARG A 594 36.83 -13.66 1.18
CA ARG A 594 38.15 -13.21 0.71
C ARG A 594 39.25 -13.68 1.66
N GLY A 595 39.86 -14.81 1.32
CA GLY A 595 41.13 -15.22 1.91
C GLY A 595 42.21 -14.16 1.74
N ALA A 596 43.19 -14.15 2.63
CA ALA A 596 44.34 -13.27 2.52
C ALA A 596 45.11 -13.58 1.22
N GLU A 597 45.32 -12.55 0.40
CA GLU A 597 46.36 -12.59 -0.63
C GLU A 597 47.74 -12.50 0.07
N PRO A 598 48.75 -13.22 -0.44
CA PRO A 598 50.07 -13.34 0.18
C PRO A 598 50.92 -12.06 0.07
#